data_AF-A0AAW4CB88-F1
#
_entry.id   AF-A0AAW4CB88-F1
#
_cell.length_a   1.000
_cell.length_b   1.000
_cell.length_c   1.000
_cell.angle_alpha   90.00
_cell.angle_beta   90.00
_cell.angle_gamma   90.00
#
_symmetry.space_group_name_H-M   'P 1'
#
loop_
_entity.id
_entity.type
_entity.pdbx_description
1 polymer ?
#
loop_
_entity_poly.entity_id
_entity_poly.type
_entity_poly.pdbx_seq_one_letter_code
_entity_poly.pdbx_strand_id
1 'polypeptide(L)'
;MNIYILTVLLLSLCKVTSVYAYAESLVETQPISERFTEGIKRLNEINSEGSGEKIVNALKDVSPDLAKYAIEYGFGDLLSRKILAVKTKEMIIIANLAALGNAQPQLKAHINAALNVGVTQEEIAEIMILTSAYAGFPAAINGTLALKEVLIQRVK
;
A
#
# COMPACT_ATOMS: atom_id res chain seq x y z
N MET A 1 -42.56 34.60 11.34
CA MET A 1 -41.43 33.65 11.20
C MET A 1 -40.98 33.26 12.62
N ASN A 2 -41.02 31.98 12.95
CA ASN A 2 -40.92 31.49 14.33
C ASN A 2 -39.47 31.58 14.86
N ILE A 3 -39.25 32.39 15.89
CA ILE A 3 -37.92 32.66 16.48
C ILE A 3 -37.22 31.38 16.97
N TYR A 4 -37.98 30.33 17.31
CA TYR A 4 -37.45 29.04 17.73
C TYR A 4 -36.81 28.22 16.61
N ILE A 5 -37.23 28.41 15.35
CA ILE A 5 -36.65 27.68 14.21
C ILE A 5 -35.29 28.27 13.82
N LEU A 6 -35.12 29.59 13.98
CA LEU A 6 -33.87 30.28 13.64
C LEU A 6 -32.74 29.96 14.63
N THR A 7 -33.05 29.81 15.92
CA THR A 7 -32.06 29.47 16.96
C THR A 7 -31.55 28.03 16.87
N VAL A 8 -32.42 27.06 16.50
CA VAL A 8 -32.01 25.66 16.31
C VAL A 8 -31.10 25.49 15.08
N LEU A 9 -31.36 26.23 13.99
CA LEU A 9 -30.52 26.25 12.80
C LEU A 9 -29.14 26.90 13.05
N LEU A 10 -29.08 28.01 13.80
CA LEU A 10 -27.81 28.65 14.16
C LEU A 10 -26.95 27.80 15.10
N LEU A 11 -27.55 27.10 16.07
CA LEU A 11 -26.82 26.21 16.99
C LEU A 11 -26.27 24.95 16.29
N SER A 12 -26.95 24.46 15.25
CA SER A 12 -26.48 23.30 14.48
C SER A 12 -25.33 23.67 13.53
N LEU A 13 -25.31 24.89 13.01
CA LEU A 13 -24.19 25.40 12.19
C LEU A 13 -22.92 25.66 13.02
N CYS A 14 -23.07 26.09 14.28
CA CYS A 14 -21.93 26.37 15.18
C CYS A 14 -21.19 25.11 15.69
N LYS A 15 -21.85 23.95 15.74
CA LYS A 15 -21.19 22.67 16.10
C LYS A 15 -20.44 22.04 14.93
N VAL A 16 -20.93 22.23 13.70
CA VAL A 16 -20.28 21.66 12.50
C VAL A 16 -18.99 22.41 12.17
N THR A 17 -18.95 23.73 12.36
CA THR A 17 -17.72 24.53 12.17
C THR A 17 -16.63 24.20 13.20
N SER A 18 -17.01 23.86 14.44
CA SER A 18 -16.05 23.46 15.50
C SER A 18 -15.39 22.11 15.24
N VAL A 19 -16.12 21.14 14.68
CA VAL A 19 -15.55 19.82 14.35
C VAL A 19 -14.65 19.93 13.12
N TYR A 20 -15.02 20.72 12.12
CA TYR A 20 -14.18 20.99 10.96
C TYR A 20 -12.90 21.74 11.33
N ALA A 21 -12.99 22.81 12.14
CA ALA A 21 -11.80 23.52 12.62
C ALA A 21 -10.90 22.64 13.51
N TYR A 22 -11.49 21.72 14.28
CA TYR A 22 -10.73 20.73 15.05
C TYR A 22 -10.06 19.70 14.14
N ALA A 23 -10.74 19.20 13.11
CA ALA A 23 -10.17 18.30 12.12
C ALA A 23 -9.04 18.97 11.32
N GLU A 24 -9.22 20.22 10.88
CA GLU A 24 -8.20 21.01 10.18
C GLU A 24 -6.96 21.25 11.06
N SER A 25 -7.15 21.56 12.35
CA SER A 25 -6.01 21.76 13.28
C SER A 25 -5.23 20.47 13.60
N LEU A 26 -5.80 19.29 13.35
CA LEU A 26 -5.10 18.00 13.49
C LEU A 26 -4.32 17.61 12.23
N VAL A 27 -4.67 18.16 11.06
CA VAL A 27 -4.07 17.79 9.77
C VAL A 27 -2.69 18.43 9.57
N GLU A 28 -2.41 19.58 10.17
CA GLU A 28 -1.22 20.38 9.80
C GLU A 28 0.07 20.12 10.60
N THR A 29 0.09 19.35 11.70
CA THR A 29 1.29 19.30 12.58
C THR A 29 1.58 17.98 13.30
N GLN A 30 1.08 16.85 12.81
CA GLN A 30 1.45 15.57 13.43
C GLN A 30 2.93 15.25 13.14
N PRO A 31 3.79 15.08 14.15
CA PRO A 31 5.17 14.65 13.93
C PRO A 31 5.19 13.28 13.22
N ILE A 32 6.23 13.04 12.40
CA ILE A 32 6.43 11.75 11.73
C ILE A 32 6.36 10.65 12.79
N SER A 33 5.41 9.73 12.63
CA SER A 33 5.20 8.69 13.63
C SER A 33 6.36 7.69 13.62
N GLU A 34 6.57 7.02 14.76
CA GLU A 34 7.53 5.91 14.85
C GLU A 34 7.19 4.80 13.84
N ARG A 35 5.88 4.53 13.64
CA ARG A 35 5.36 3.60 12.64
C ARG A 35 5.75 4.00 11.22
N PHE A 36 5.71 5.29 10.90
CA PHE A 36 6.12 5.79 9.59
C PHE A 36 7.62 5.57 9.38
N THR A 37 8.43 5.88 10.40
CA THR A 37 9.88 5.71 10.37
C THR A 37 10.27 4.24 10.18
N GLU A 38 9.66 3.33 10.94
CA GLU A 38 9.87 1.88 10.76
C GLU A 38 9.37 1.41 9.39
N GLY A 39 8.27 1.96 8.89
CA GLY A 39 7.76 1.67 7.54
C GLY A 39 8.73 2.05 6.43
N ILE A 40 9.34 3.24 6.50
CA ILE A 40 10.36 3.68 5.55
C ILE A 40 11.59 2.78 5.62
N LYS A 41 12.07 2.46 6.83
CA LYS A 41 13.20 1.54 7.01
C LYS A 41 12.89 0.18 6.39
N ARG A 42 11.71 -0.37 6.66
CA ARG A 42 11.28 -1.67 6.12
C ARG A 42 11.18 -1.66 4.61
N LEU A 43 10.68 -0.57 4.03
CA LEU A 43 10.65 -0.36 2.58
C LEU A 43 12.05 -0.39 1.96
N ASN A 44 13.01 0.28 2.59
CA ASN A 44 14.39 0.34 2.12
C ASN A 44 15.15 -0.99 2.29
N GLU A 45 14.71 -1.87 3.20
CA GLU A 45 15.26 -3.24 3.31
C GLU A 45 14.75 -4.17 2.19
N ILE A 46 13.52 -3.97 1.74
CA ILE A 46 12.85 -4.84 0.76
C ILE A 46 13.09 -4.35 -0.67
N ASN A 47 13.11 -3.04 -0.86
CA ASN A 47 13.23 -2.38 -2.15
C ASN A 47 14.51 -1.54 -2.22
N SER A 48 14.76 -0.96 -3.39
CA SER A 48 15.78 0.06 -3.54
C SER A 48 15.44 1.32 -2.73
N GLU A 49 16.48 2.04 -2.32
CA GLU A 49 16.36 3.35 -1.67
C GLU A 49 15.42 4.30 -2.45
N GLY A 50 14.62 5.09 -1.71
CA GLY A 50 13.64 6.02 -2.29
C GLY A 50 12.27 5.41 -2.63
N SER A 51 12.03 4.13 -2.34
CA SER A 51 10.73 3.50 -2.60
C SER A 51 9.59 4.08 -1.76
N GLY A 52 9.85 4.49 -0.52
CA GLY A 52 8.87 5.21 0.30
C GLY A 52 8.55 6.59 -0.26
N GLU A 53 9.55 7.33 -0.74
CA GLU A 53 9.35 8.62 -1.39
C GLU A 53 8.51 8.50 -2.65
N LYS A 54 8.68 7.44 -3.44
CA LYS A 54 7.83 7.17 -4.62
C LYS A 54 6.35 7.02 -4.24
N ILE A 55 6.06 6.33 -3.14
CA ILE A 55 4.66 6.17 -2.64
C ILE A 55 4.11 7.52 -2.21
N VAL A 56 4.88 8.28 -1.41
CA VAL A 56 4.46 9.62 -0.95
C VAL A 56 4.21 10.53 -2.14
N ASN A 57 5.16 10.62 -3.08
CA ASN A 57 5.05 11.48 -4.24
C ASN A 57 3.92 11.09 -5.18
N ALA A 58 3.59 9.79 -5.29
CA ALA A 58 2.50 9.33 -6.14
C ALA A 58 1.11 9.73 -5.63
N LEU A 59 0.96 9.98 -4.32
CA LEU A 59 -0.34 10.24 -3.70
C LEU A 59 -0.47 11.63 -3.07
N LYS A 60 0.62 12.38 -2.89
CA LYS A 60 0.63 13.66 -2.15
C LYS A 60 -0.41 14.68 -2.63
N ASP A 61 -0.70 14.72 -3.93
CA ASP A 61 -1.57 15.74 -4.53
C ASP A 61 -3.06 15.37 -4.40
N VAL A 62 -3.38 14.12 -4.05
CA VAL A 62 -4.77 13.61 -4.00
C VAL A 62 -5.14 13.06 -2.63
N SER A 63 -4.25 12.30 -2.00
CA SER A 63 -4.46 11.69 -0.68
C SER A 63 -3.12 11.41 0.03
N PRO A 64 -2.50 12.42 0.64
CA PRO A 64 -1.27 12.23 1.43
C PRO A 64 -1.48 11.29 2.62
N ASP A 65 -2.68 11.25 3.20
CA ASP A 65 -3.02 10.33 4.29
C ASP A 65 -2.99 8.87 3.83
N LEU A 66 -3.40 8.58 2.59
CA LEU A 66 -3.32 7.21 2.08
C LEU A 66 -1.86 6.76 1.91
N ALA A 67 -0.96 7.64 1.46
CA ALA A 67 0.47 7.35 1.46
C ALA A 67 0.98 7.09 2.87
N LYS A 68 0.58 7.93 3.83
CA LYS A 68 0.92 7.76 5.25
C LYS A 68 0.45 6.40 5.77
N TYR A 69 -0.80 6.01 5.53
CA TYR A 69 -1.34 4.73 5.98
C TYR A 69 -0.65 3.54 5.31
N ALA A 70 -0.35 3.63 4.01
CA ALA A 70 0.39 2.59 3.32
C ALA A 70 1.77 2.36 3.98
N ILE A 71 2.46 3.43 4.35
CA ILE A 71 3.78 3.36 4.99
C ILE A 71 3.68 2.90 6.44
N GLU A 72 2.86 3.54 7.26
CA GLU A 72 2.71 3.24 8.69
C GLU A 72 2.17 1.83 8.92
N TYR A 73 1.01 1.53 8.34
CA TYR A 73 0.34 0.26 8.59
C TYR A 73 0.90 -0.84 7.70
N GLY A 74 1.01 -0.60 6.39
CA GLY A 74 1.45 -1.63 5.44
C GLY A 74 2.89 -2.08 5.69
N PHE A 75 3.81 -1.13 5.86
CA PHE A 75 5.23 -1.45 6.05
C PHE A 75 5.65 -1.45 7.52
N GLY A 76 5.25 -0.43 8.28
CA GLY A 76 5.65 -0.23 9.68
C GLY A 76 5.06 -1.26 10.64
N ASP A 77 3.83 -1.70 10.41
CA ASP A 77 3.16 -2.69 11.27
C ASP A 77 3.08 -4.08 10.62
N LEU A 78 2.48 -4.20 9.44
CA LEU A 78 2.12 -5.49 8.86
C LEU A 78 3.37 -6.25 8.38
N LEU A 79 4.21 -5.61 7.57
CA LEU A 79 5.41 -6.22 7.01
C LEU A 79 6.60 -6.28 7.97
N SER A 80 6.60 -5.51 9.07
CA SER A 80 7.64 -5.56 10.10
C SER A 80 7.53 -6.75 11.06
N ARG A 81 6.35 -7.37 11.19
CA ARG A 81 6.13 -8.56 12.06
C ARG A 81 7.12 -9.69 11.78
N LYS A 82 7.75 -10.26 12.80
CA LYS A 82 8.88 -11.20 12.61
C LYS A 82 8.50 -12.70 12.56
N ILE A 83 7.22 -13.03 12.45
CA ILE A 83 6.74 -14.43 12.46
C ILE A 83 7.13 -15.17 11.17
N LEU A 84 6.97 -14.52 10.02
CA LEU A 84 7.37 -15.06 8.72
C LEU A 84 8.56 -14.28 8.18
N ALA A 85 9.49 -15.01 7.54
CA ALA A 85 10.59 -14.41 6.82
C ALA A 85 10.08 -13.51 5.69
N VAL A 86 10.86 -12.48 5.35
CA VAL A 86 10.53 -11.49 4.32
C VAL A 86 10.21 -12.16 2.99
N LYS A 87 11.07 -13.10 2.58
CA LYS A 87 10.90 -13.91 1.37
C LYS A 87 9.53 -14.58 1.31
N THR A 88 9.09 -15.21 2.41
CA THR A 88 7.78 -15.86 2.52
C THR A 88 6.63 -14.87 2.44
N LYS A 89 6.75 -13.71 3.07
CA LYS A 89 5.71 -12.68 3.00
C LYS A 89 5.49 -12.16 1.58
N GLU A 90 6.57 -11.88 0.85
CA GLU A 90 6.48 -11.39 -0.53
C GLU A 90 5.83 -12.44 -1.46
N MET A 91 6.18 -13.72 -1.30
CA MET A 91 5.53 -14.80 -2.04
C MET A 91 4.01 -14.85 -1.80
N ILE A 92 3.58 -14.70 -0.53
CA ILE A 92 2.16 -14.67 -0.16
C ILE A 92 1.46 -13.44 -0.75
N ILE A 93 2.10 -12.27 -0.71
CA ILE A 93 1.55 -11.04 -1.26
C ILE A 93 1.37 -11.15 -2.77
N ILE A 94 2.37 -11.68 -3.49
CA ILE A 94 2.30 -11.93 -4.93
C ILE A 94 1.12 -12.84 -5.25
N ALA A 95 0.95 -13.95 -4.53
CA ALA A 95 -0.16 -14.88 -4.74
C ALA A 95 -1.52 -14.17 -4.56
N ASN A 96 -1.67 -13.37 -3.51
CA ASN A 96 -2.90 -12.63 -3.23
C ASN A 96 -3.19 -11.55 -4.30
N LEU A 97 -2.17 -10.80 -4.73
CA LEU A 97 -2.32 -9.77 -5.75
C LEU A 97 -2.62 -10.36 -7.14
N ALA A 98 -1.99 -11.49 -7.48
CA ALA A 98 -2.28 -12.23 -8.71
C ALA A 98 -3.72 -12.75 -8.70
N ALA A 99 -4.16 -13.36 -7.59
CA ALA A 99 -5.52 -13.85 -7.44
C ALA A 99 -6.58 -12.73 -7.50
N LEU A 100 -6.27 -11.54 -6.98
CA LEU A 100 -7.16 -10.37 -7.07
C LEU A 100 -7.36 -9.88 -8.52
N GLY A 101 -6.35 -10.05 -9.38
CA GLY A 101 -6.45 -9.87 -10.84
C GLY A 101 -6.52 -8.42 -11.35
N ASN A 102 -6.71 -7.42 -10.48
CA ASN A 102 -6.89 -6.01 -10.87
C ASN A 102 -5.83 -5.05 -10.31
N ALA A 103 -4.87 -5.53 -9.52
CA ALA A 103 -3.85 -4.71 -8.85
C ALA A 103 -2.46 -4.82 -9.52
N GLN A 104 -2.42 -4.66 -10.85
CA GLN A 104 -1.20 -4.88 -11.66
C GLN A 104 0.01 -4.01 -11.24
N PRO A 105 -0.14 -2.70 -10.93
CA PRO A 105 0.99 -1.90 -10.45
C PRO A 105 1.59 -2.46 -9.15
N GLN A 106 0.74 -2.87 -8.21
CA GLN A 106 1.16 -3.43 -6.93
C GLN A 106 1.79 -4.82 -7.12
N LEU A 107 1.22 -5.66 -7.98
CA LEU A 107 1.80 -6.97 -8.30
C LEU A 107 3.23 -6.82 -8.84
N LYS A 108 3.46 -5.91 -9.79
CA LYS A 108 4.80 -5.65 -10.35
C LYS A 108 5.77 -5.07 -9.31
N ALA A 109 5.29 -4.22 -8.41
CA ALA A 109 6.09 -3.72 -7.30
C ALA A 109 6.54 -4.84 -6.36
N HIS A 110 5.62 -5.74 -5.98
CA HIS A 110 5.93 -6.87 -5.10
C HIS A 110 6.75 -7.97 -5.78
N ILE A 111 6.62 -8.18 -7.10
CA ILE A 111 7.54 -9.04 -7.85
C ILE A 111 8.98 -8.49 -7.79
N ASN A 112 9.16 -7.17 -7.95
CA ASN A 112 10.49 -6.56 -7.79
C ASN A 112 11.03 -6.71 -6.36
N ALA A 113 10.20 -6.45 -5.36
CA ALA A 113 10.52 -6.65 -3.95
C ALA A 113 10.97 -8.09 -3.66
N ALA A 114 10.19 -9.07 -4.10
CA ALA A 114 10.46 -10.49 -3.96
C ALA A 114 11.83 -10.88 -4.55
N LEU A 115 12.13 -10.43 -5.77
CA LEU A 115 13.42 -10.69 -6.42
C LEU A 115 14.60 -10.06 -5.65
N ASN A 116 14.41 -8.87 -5.06
CA ASN A 116 15.46 -8.22 -4.26
C ASN A 116 15.77 -8.99 -2.96
N VAL A 117 14.76 -9.64 -2.36
CA VAL A 117 14.92 -10.41 -1.12
C VAL A 117 15.18 -11.90 -1.36
N GLY A 118 15.52 -12.29 -2.60
CA GLY A 118 16.00 -13.62 -2.94
C GLY A 118 14.91 -14.66 -3.26
N VAL A 119 13.69 -14.23 -3.61
CA VAL A 119 12.75 -15.10 -4.33
C VAL A 119 13.25 -15.26 -5.76
N THR A 120 13.29 -16.49 -6.28
CA THR A 120 13.75 -16.74 -7.65
C THR A 120 12.63 -16.55 -8.67
N GLN A 121 13.01 -16.38 -9.93
CA GLN A 121 12.04 -16.33 -11.04
C GLN A 121 11.17 -17.60 -11.07
N GLU A 122 11.77 -18.77 -10.83
CA GLU A 122 11.11 -20.07 -10.82
C GLU A 122 10.10 -20.17 -9.68
N GLU A 123 10.44 -19.69 -8.48
CA GLU A 123 9.51 -19.64 -7.35
C GLU A 123 8.28 -18.75 -7.64
N ILE A 124 8.48 -17.60 -8.29
CA ILE A 124 7.35 -16.73 -8.69
C ILE A 124 6.51 -17.37 -9.79
N ALA A 125 7.15 -18.03 -10.76
CA ALA A 125 6.44 -18.77 -11.80
C ALA A 125 5.59 -19.92 -11.22
N GLU A 126 6.11 -20.64 -10.22
CA GLU A 126 5.38 -21.69 -9.50
C GLU A 126 4.14 -21.15 -8.78
N ILE A 127 4.26 -19.96 -8.17
CA ILE A 127 3.10 -19.27 -7.56
C ILE A 127 2.01 -19.00 -8.60
N MET A 128 2.36 -18.64 -9.84
CA MET A 128 1.38 -18.41 -10.90
C MET A 128 0.70 -19.71 -11.33
N ILE A 129 1.43 -20.83 -11.37
CA ILE A 129 0.86 -22.15 -11.63
C ILE A 129 -0.14 -22.52 -10.54
N LEU A 130 0.20 -22.36 -9.26
CA LEU A 130 -0.73 -22.59 -8.15
C LEU A 130 -1.95 -21.65 -8.22
N THR A 131 -1.74 -20.38 -8.58
CA THR A 131 -2.81 -19.40 -8.76
C THR A 131 -3.81 -19.85 -9.82
N SER A 132 -3.38 -20.58 -10.86
CA SER A 132 -4.30 -21.09 -11.89
C SER A 132 -5.35 -22.06 -11.32
N ALA A 133 -4.98 -22.82 -10.29
CA ALA A 133 -5.88 -23.77 -9.64
C ALA A 133 -6.92 -23.10 -8.74
N TYR A 134 -6.55 -22.01 -8.06
CA TYR A 134 -7.40 -21.37 -7.03
C TYR A 134 -8.11 -20.10 -7.52
N ALA A 135 -7.52 -19.37 -8.46
CA ALA A 135 -8.07 -18.12 -9.02
C ALA A 135 -8.29 -18.18 -10.54
N GLY A 136 -8.01 -19.32 -11.17
CA GLY A 136 -8.24 -19.56 -12.59
C GLY A 136 -7.10 -19.11 -13.50
N PHE A 137 -7.07 -19.68 -14.71
CA PHE A 137 -6.07 -19.38 -15.73
C PHE A 137 -5.95 -17.89 -16.09
N PRO A 138 -7.02 -17.09 -16.18
CA PRO A 138 -6.87 -15.66 -16.50
C PRO A 138 -5.98 -14.90 -15.49
N ALA A 139 -6.17 -15.15 -14.19
CA ALA A 139 -5.37 -14.52 -13.14
C ALA A 139 -3.90 -14.96 -13.22
N ALA A 140 -3.67 -16.27 -13.39
CA ALA A 140 -2.33 -16.83 -13.53
C ALA A 140 -1.57 -16.31 -14.76
N ILE A 141 -2.24 -16.22 -15.91
CA ILE A 141 -1.67 -15.70 -17.15
C ILE A 141 -1.29 -14.22 -16.98
N ASN A 142 -2.20 -13.40 -16.44
CA ASN A 142 -1.91 -11.99 -16.19
C ASN A 142 -0.74 -11.81 -15.22
N GLY A 143 -0.67 -12.61 -14.15
CA GLY A 143 0.44 -12.58 -13.21
C GLY A 143 1.78 -13.01 -13.84
N THR A 144 1.76 -14.02 -14.71
CA THR A 144 2.94 -14.47 -15.46
C THR A 144 3.43 -13.39 -16.44
N LEU A 145 2.51 -12.68 -17.10
CA LEU A 145 2.85 -11.55 -17.96
C LEU A 145 3.46 -10.39 -17.16
N ALA A 146 2.94 -10.12 -15.95
CA ALA A 146 3.53 -9.13 -15.05
C ALA A 146 4.97 -9.51 -14.64
N LEU A 147 5.23 -10.78 -14.33
CA LEU A 147 6.59 -11.28 -14.07
C LEU A 147 7.51 -11.06 -15.27
N LYS A 148 7.05 -11.44 -16.48
CA LYS A 148 7.81 -11.23 -17.72
C LYS A 148 8.21 -9.76 -17.92
N GLU A 149 7.27 -8.84 -17.72
CA GLU A 149 7.54 -7.42 -17.84
C GLU A 149 8.60 -6.93 -16.84
N VAL A 150 8.51 -7.36 -15.58
CA VAL A 150 9.50 -7.00 -14.55
C VAL A 150 10.88 -7.51 -14.91
N LEU A 151 11.00 -8.76 -15.37
CA LEU A 151 12.28 -9.34 -15.78
C LEU A 151 12.91 -8.56 -16.94
N ILE A 152 12.13 -8.16 -17.93
CA ILE A 152 12.60 -7.33 -19.05
C ILE A 152 13.11 -5.97 -18.55
N GLN A 153 12.42 -5.36 -17.59
CA GLN A 153 12.82 -4.06 -17.04
C GLN A 153 14.13 -4.12 -16.24
N ARG A 154 14.42 -5.25 -15.58
CA ARG A 154 15.63 -5.41 -14.75
C ARG A 154 16.91 -5.70 -15.54
N VAL A 155 16.80 -6.09 -16.81
CA VAL A 155 17.96 -6.34 -17.69
C VAL A 155 18.45 -5.06 -18.39
N LYS A 156 17.65 -3.99 -18.36
CA LYS A 156 18.01 -2.67 -18.89
C LYS A 156 18.73 -1.84 -17.86
#